data_AF-A0A923HN04-F1
#
_entry.id   AF-A0A923HN04-F1
#
_cell.length_a   1.000
_cell.length_b   1.000
_cell.length_c   1.000
_cell.angle_alpha   90.00
_cell.angle_beta   90.00
_cell.angle_gamma   90.00
#
_symmetry.space_group_name_H-M   'P 1'
#
loop_
_entity.id
_entity.type
_entity.pdbx_description
1 polymer ?
#
loop_
_entity_poly.entity_id
_entity_poly.type
_entity_poly.pdbx_seq_one_letter_code
_entity_poly.pdbx_strand_id
1 'polypeptide(L)'
;MSIHLAYAGTKGFDVKLRNLGDKDFYQSPIFKQYLDNTDNNLVDECWHRYGDGVSGIYYLNYGMFYLEDGYQLNDVWNGKKEIIQKIRKGLHQANENTTSEGYHGMYIIFPKNGYLTIMGVGANDDPKRGLTGISPVIKGIKLDQSNPKEGAKIFERSLCRVSKPFNIGFGV
;
A
#
# COMPACT_ATOMS: atom_id res chain seq x y z
N MET A 1 2.08 -9.21 17.78
CA MET A 1 1.86 -10.67 17.74
C MET A 1 1.27 -10.95 16.38
N SER A 2 2.04 -11.51 15.47
CA SER A 2 1.64 -11.73 14.08
C SER A 2 1.22 -13.19 13.93
N ILE A 3 0.05 -13.44 13.35
CA ILE A 3 -0.41 -14.80 13.06
C ILE A 3 0.18 -15.17 11.69
N HIS A 4 0.88 -16.31 11.62
CA HIS A 4 1.47 -16.84 10.39
C HIS A 4 0.84 -18.19 10.08
N LEU A 5 0.01 -18.23 9.05
CA LEU A 5 -0.37 -19.45 8.35
C LEU A 5 0.01 -19.27 6.88
N ALA A 6 1.30 -19.46 6.59
CA ALA A 6 1.79 -19.53 5.22
C ALA A 6 1.43 -20.90 4.64
N TYR A 7 0.32 -21.00 3.92
CA TYR A 7 0.06 -22.16 3.07
C TYR A 7 0.90 -22.03 1.80
N ALA A 8 1.77 -23.01 1.56
CA ALA A 8 2.54 -23.12 0.32
C ALA A 8 1.61 -22.96 -0.90
N GLY A 9 1.84 -21.93 -1.73
CA GLY A 9 1.11 -21.70 -2.98
C GLY A 9 0.11 -20.55 -3.01
N THR A 10 -0.05 -19.77 -1.94
CA THR A 10 -0.84 -18.51 -2.00
C THR A 10 0.06 -17.33 -2.42
N LYS A 11 -0.19 -16.75 -3.60
CA LYS A 11 0.61 -15.65 -4.17
C LYS A 11 0.06 -14.28 -3.78
N GLY A 12 0.00 -13.95 -2.49
CA GLY A 12 -0.43 -12.60 -2.12
C GLY A 12 0.66 -11.55 -2.24
N PHE A 13 0.27 -10.28 -2.19
CA PHE A 13 1.17 -9.15 -2.36
C PHE A 13 1.82 -8.74 -1.03
N ASP A 14 3.14 -8.67 -1.03
CA ASP A 14 3.94 -8.03 0.02
C ASP A 14 4.11 -6.54 -0.28
N VAL A 15 3.58 -5.67 0.58
CA VAL A 15 3.56 -4.22 0.36
C VAL A 15 4.02 -3.43 1.58
N LYS A 16 4.64 -2.28 1.34
CA LYS A 16 4.90 -1.27 2.37
C LYS A 16 3.77 -0.25 2.40
N LEU A 17 3.35 0.19 3.59
CA LEU A 17 2.45 1.32 3.78
C LEU A 17 3.16 2.39 4.60
N ARG A 18 3.33 3.57 4.02
CA ARG A 18 4.19 4.62 4.55
C ARG A 18 3.42 5.90 4.79
N ASN A 19 3.40 6.36 6.03
CA ASN A 19 2.61 7.51 6.47
C ASN A 19 3.45 8.79 6.58
N LEU A 20 2.99 9.86 5.94
CA LEU A 20 3.56 11.21 5.95
C LEU A 20 2.73 12.22 6.75
N GLY A 21 1.53 11.85 7.19
CA GLY A 21 0.55 12.72 7.85
C GLY A 21 0.44 12.47 9.35
N ASP A 22 -0.79 12.37 9.83
CA ASP A 22 -1.12 12.20 11.26
C ASP A 22 -0.45 10.94 11.82
N LYS A 23 0.42 11.11 12.83
CA LYS A 23 1.22 10.02 13.43
C LYS A 23 0.35 8.94 14.09
N ASP A 24 -0.80 9.34 14.62
CA ASP A 24 -1.73 8.47 15.34
C ASP A 24 -2.69 7.72 14.41
N PHE A 25 -2.59 7.89 13.09
CA PHE A 25 -3.45 7.19 12.13
C PHE A 25 -3.42 5.66 12.34
N TYR A 26 -2.25 5.08 12.62
CA TYR A 26 -2.12 3.64 12.85
C TYR A 26 -2.73 3.18 14.19
N GLN A 27 -3.04 4.11 15.10
CA GLN A 27 -3.79 3.82 16.33
C GLN A 27 -5.29 4.11 16.19
N SER A 28 -5.71 4.69 15.06
CA SER A 28 -7.10 5.08 14.82
C SER A 28 -8.03 3.86 14.74
N PRO A 29 -9.31 4.01 15.13
CA PRO A 29 -10.31 2.97 14.97
C PRO A 29 -10.44 2.47 13.53
N ILE A 30 -10.27 3.35 12.54
CA ILE A 30 -10.34 3.00 11.12
C ILE A 30 -9.21 2.05 10.73
N PHE A 31 -7.97 2.35 11.14
CA PHE A 31 -6.85 1.49 10.76
C PHE A 31 -6.90 0.14 11.48
N LYS A 32 -7.30 0.12 12.76
CA LYS A 32 -7.56 -1.13 13.49
C LYS A 32 -8.64 -1.95 12.81
N GLN A 33 -9.77 -1.32 12.47
CA GLN A 33 -10.86 -1.99 11.75
C GLN A 33 -10.44 -2.48 10.36
N TYR A 34 -9.53 -1.79 9.67
CA TYR A 34 -8.94 -2.28 8.42
C TYR A 34 -8.13 -3.57 8.64
N LEU A 35 -7.29 -3.62 9.68
CA LEU A 35 -6.55 -4.84 10.04
C LEU A 35 -7.47 -5.98 10.52
N ASP A 36 -8.51 -5.66 11.29
CA ASP A 36 -9.46 -6.67 11.78
C ASP A 36 -10.35 -7.20 10.63
N ASN A 37 -10.65 -6.36 9.64
CA ASN A 37 -11.40 -6.77 8.45
C ASN A 37 -10.56 -7.63 7.49
N THR A 38 -9.22 -7.55 7.54
CA THR A 38 -8.36 -8.41 6.71
C THR A 38 -8.40 -9.89 7.11
N ASP A 39 -8.92 -10.24 8.30
CA ASP A 39 -9.16 -11.63 8.74
C ASP A 39 -10.53 -12.20 8.34
N ASN A 40 -11.40 -11.41 7.68
CA ASN A 40 -12.69 -11.90 7.21
C ASN A 40 -12.60 -12.37 5.75
N ASN A 41 -12.93 -13.65 5.51
CA ASN A 41 -13.08 -14.33 4.22
C ASN A 41 -14.10 -13.68 3.25
N LEU A 42 -14.59 -12.48 3.54
CA LEU A 42 -15.40 -11.63 2.68
C LEU A 42 -14.55 -10.50 2.09
N VAL A 43 -13.32 -10.83 1.66
CA VAL A 43 -12.42 -9.89 0.97
C VAL A 43 -13.16 -9.41 -0.28
N ASP A 44 -13.71 -8.19 -0.18
CA ASP A 44 -14.50 -7.51 -1.19
C ASP A 44 -13.77 -7.52 -2.54
N GLU A 45 -14.55 -7.60 -3.62
CA GLU A 45 -14.22 -7.80 -5.05
C GLU A 45 -12.97 -7.10 -5.63
N CYS A 46 -12.35 -6.16 -4.92
CA CYS A 46 -11.23 -5.38 -5.43
C CYS A 46 -9.97 -6.24 -5.60
N TRP A 47 -9.47 -6.88 -4.54
CA TRP A 47 -8.24 -7.69 -4.62
C TRP A 47 -8.44 -8.99 -5.42
N HIS A 48 -9.63 -9.58 -5.33
CA HIS A 48 -10.04 -10.73 -6.14
C HIS A 48 -10.02 -10.47 -7.66
N ARG A 49 -10.16 -9.21 -8.12
CA ARG A 49 -10.17 -8.85 -9.56
C ARG A 49 -8.81 -8.42 -10.14
N TYR A 50 -7.80 -8.14 -9.30
CA TYR A 50 -6.46 -7.74 -9.75
C TYR A 50 -5.39 -8.81 -9.53
N GLY A 51 -5.67 -9.81 -8.67
CA GLY A 51 -5.01 -11.10 -8.67
C GLY A 51 -5.81 -12.13 -9.46
N ASP A 52 -5.22 -13.29 -9.73
CA ASP A 52 -5.79 -14.52 -10.30
C ASP A 52 -6.96 -15.15 -9.50
N GLY A 53 -7.79 -14.34 -8.83
CA GLY A 53 -8.92 -14.78 -8.04
C GLY A 53 -8.58 -15.28 -6.63
N VAL A 54 -7.30 -15.23 -6.21
CA VAL A 54 -6.86 -15.73 -4.89
C VAL A 54 -5.90 -14.77 -4.15
N SER A 55 -5.42 -13.71 -4.82
CA SER A 55 -4.24 -12.94 -4.36
C SER A 55 -4.61 -11.59 -3.72
N GLY A 56 -4.69 -11.57 -2.38
CA GLY A 56 -4.84 -10.36 -1.55
C GLY A 56 -3.52 -9.70 -1.13
N ILE A 57 -3.54 -8.67 -0.28
CA ILE A 57 -2.34 -8.22 0.44
C ILE A 57 -2.02 -9.30 1.49
N TYR A 58 -0.97 -10.07 1.26
CA TYR A 58 -0.56 -11.13 2.18
C TYR A 58 0.32 -10.59 3.32
N TYR A 59 1.18 -9.62 3.00
CA TYR A 59 2.03 -8.99 3.99
C TYR A 59 1.97 -7.47 3.87
N LEU A 60 1.71 -6.81 5.01
CA LEU A 60 1.67 -5.37 5.12
C LEU A 60 2.72 -4.89 6.14
N ASN A 61 3.79 -4.26 5.65
CA ASN A 61 4.71 -3.53 6.51
C ASN A 61 4.32 -2.05 6.57
N TYR A 62 3.78 -1.59 7.70
CA TYR A 62 3.36 -0.19 7.86
C TYR A 62 4.27 0.59 8.81
N GLY A 63 4.34 1.91 8.62
CA GLY A 63 5.11 2.79 9.48
C GLY A 63 5.26 4.20 8.93
N MET A 64 5.84 5.10 9.73
CA MET A 64 6.09 6.46 9.29
C MET A 64 7.12 6.50 8.15
N PHE A 65 6.93 7.43 7.23
CA PHE A 65 7.94 7.81 6.24
C PHE A 65 8.59 9.11 6.71
N TYR A 66 9.89 9.06 6.97
CA TYR A 66 10.64 10.26 7.30
C TYR A 66 11.30 10.77 6.03
N LEU A 67 10.91 11.97 5.61
CA LEU A 67 11.60 12.68 4.55
C LEU A 67 12.95 13.15 5.09
N GLU A 68 14.01 12.87 4.33
CA GLU A 68 15.34 13.40 4.63
C GLU A 68 15.40 14.91 4.41
N ASP A 69 16.39 15.53 5.05
CA ASP A 69 16.66 16.96 4.94
C ASP A 69 16.73 17.39 3.46
N GLY A 70 15.91 18.37 3.09
CA GLY A 70 15.85 18.94 1.75
C GLY A 70 14.73 18.43 0.84
N TYR A 71 14.00 17.38 1.21
CA TYR A 71 12.80 16.95 0.46
C TYR A 71 11.51 17.49 1.06
N GLN A 72 10.61 17.98 0.20
CA GLN A 72 9.28 18.45 0.58
C GLN A 72 8.21 17.41 0.30
N LEU A 73 7.06 17.49 0.98
CA LEU A 73 5.89 16.64 0.70
C LEU A 73 5.49 16.70 -0.79
N ASN A 74 5.58 17.87 -1.42
CA ASN A 74 5.26 18.03 -2.83
C ASN A 74 6.21 17.27 -3.75
N ASP A 75 7.47 17.08 -3.37
CA ASP A 75 8.41 16.27 -4.16
C ASP A 75 7.94 14.81 -4.25
N VAL A 76 7.34 14.29 -3.17
CA VAL A 76 6.77 12.94 -3.14
C VAL A 76 5.58 12.84 -4.09
N TRP A 77 4.60 13.76 -3.96
CA TRP A 77 3.37 13.72 -4.76
C TRP A 77 3.60 14.02 -6.24
N ASN A 78 4.66 14.75 -6.58
CA ASN A 78 5.06 15.00 -7.96
C ASN A 78 5.89 13.86 -8.54
N GLY A 79 6.20 12.81 -7.76
CA GLY A 79 7.00 11.68 -8.23
C GLY A 79 8.44 12.07 -8.56
N LYS A 80 9.06 12.98 -7.78
CA LYS A 80 10.45 13.41 -7.97
C LYS A 80 11.37 12.19 -8.03
N LYS A 81 12.17 12.10 -9.10
CA LYS A 81 12.92 10.90 -9.49
C LYS A 81 13.78 10.34 -8.36
N GLU A 82 14.49 11.19 -7.64
CA GLU A 82 15.38 10.81 -6.55
C GLU A 82 14.61 10.13 -5.40
N ILE A 83 13.42 10.64 -5.07
CA ILE A 83 12.55 10.07 -4.03
C ILE A 83 12.02 8.70 -4.48
N ILE A 84 11.56 8.60 -5.72
CA ILE A 84 11.02 7.34 -6.26
C ILE A 84 12.09 6.25 -6.31
N GLN A 85 13.32 6.60 -6.73
CA GLN A 85 14.44 5.66 -6.71
C GLN A 85 14.77 5.21 -5.29
N LYS A 86 14.71 6.10 -4.31
CA LYS A 86 14.91 5.74 -2.90
C LYS A 86 13.82 4.79 -2.39
N ILE A 87 12.56 5.07 -2.72
CA ILE A 87 11.43 4.20 -2.38
C ILE A 87 11.64 2.80 -2.96
N ARG A 88 12.00 2.71 -4.24
CA ARG A 88 12.27 1.44 -4.93
C ARG A 88 13.45 0.68 -4.32
N LYS A 89 14.55 1.36 -3.99
CA LYS A 89 15.65 0.75 -3.23
C LYS A 89 15.16 0.15 -1.91
N GLY A 90 14.28 0.86 -1.21
CA GLY A 90 13.65 0.37 0.02
C GLY A 90 12.72 -0.83 -0.22
N LEU A 91 12.11 -0.97 -1.40
CA LEU A 91 11.31 -2.13 -1.76
C LEU A 91 12.17 -3.38 -2.00
N HIS A 92 13.37 -3.23 -2.56
CA HIS A 92 14.32 -4.34 -2.80
C HIS A 92 15.11 -4.81 -1.58
N GLN A 93 14.93 -4.19 -0.41
CA GLN A 93 15.55 -4.66 0.83
C GLN A 93 14.99 -6.03 1.22
N ALA A 94 15.87 -6.97 1.57
CA ALA A 94 15.49 -8.30 2.04
C ALA A 94 14.48 -8.20 3.19
N ASN A 95 13.32 -8.82 3.01
CA ASN A 95 12.36 -9.05 4.08
C ASN A 95 12.67 -10.42 4.68
N GLU A 96 12.84 -10.48 6.00
CA GLU A 96 13.16 -11.72 6.72
C GLU A 96 12.11 -12.83 6.49
N ASN A 97 10.91 -12.48 6.00
CA ASN A 97 9.79 -13.39 5.80
C ASN A 97 9.56 -13.85 4.34
N THR A 98 10.28 -13.31 3.33
CA THR A 98 10.01 -13.61 1.89
C THR A 98 11.16 -14.31 1.16
N THR A 99 12.23 -14.67 1.88
CA THR A 99 13.39 -15.52 1.50
C THR A 99 14.12 -15.29 0.16
N SER A 100 13.69 -14.42 -0.75
CA SER A 100 14.49 -14.02 -1.92
C SER A 100 14.00 -12.78 -2.67
N GLU A 101 12.77 -12.32 -2.45
CA GLU A 101 12.20 -11.18 -3.17
C GLU A 101 11.79 -10.08 -2.18
N GLY A 102 12.12 -8.82 -2.49
CA GLY A 102 11.71 -7.68 -1.69
C GLY A 102 10.19 -7.47 -1.71
N TYR A 103 9.75 -6.27 -1.39
CA TYR A 103 8.35 -5.88 -1.44
C TYR A 103 7.93 -5.56 -2.87
N HIS A 104 6.70 -5.91 -3.24
CA HIS A 104 6.13 -5.67 -4.57
C HIS A 104 5.79 -4.20 -4.83
N GLY A 105 5.44 -3.44 -3.77
CA GLY A 105 5.06 -2.04 -3.88
C GLY A 105 4.99 -1.30 -2.55
N MET A 106 4.93 0.02 -2.62
CA MET A 106 4.75 0.93 -1.50
C MET A 106 3.52 1.81 -1.72
N TYR A 107 2.60 1.82 -0.76
CA TYR A 107 1.60 2.88 -0.62
C TYR A 107 2.18 4.00 0.22
N ILE A 108 2.07 5.23 -0.25
CA ILE A 108 2.38 6.42 0.50
C ILE A 108 1.07 7.12 0.82
N ILE A 109 0.80 7.33 2.11
CA ILE A 109 -0.43 7.95 2.59
C ILE A 109 -0.12 9.23 3.37
N PHE A 110 -1.05 10.18 3.28
CA PHE A 110 -1.11 11.38 4.11
C PHE A 110 -2.53 11.51 4.67
N PRO A 111 -2.82 10.80 5.77
CA PRO A 111 -4.01 11.03 6.56
C PRO A 111 -3.87 12.36 7.29
N LYS A 112 -4.87 13.23 7.19
CA LYS A 112 -4.92 14.50 7.92
C LYS A 112 -6.36 14.90 8.16
N ASN A 113 -6.74 15.11 9.43
CA ASN A 113 -8.07 15.61 9.83
C ASN A 113 -9.23 14.80 9.20
N GLY A 114 -9.10 13.47 9.16
CA GLY A 114 -10.11 12.58 8.59
C GLY A 114 -10.15 12.53 7.06
N TYR A 115 -9.20 13.16 6.37
CA TYR A 115 -8.99 13.04 4.92
C TYR A 115 -7.74 12.23 4.62
N LEU A 116 -7.73 11.56 3.48
CA LEU A 116 -6.62 10.76 2.98
C LEU A 116 -6.17 11.30 1.62
N THR A 117 -4.86 11.48 1.49
CA THR A 117 -4.17 11.52 0.20
C THR A 117 -3.33 10.26 0.07
N ILE A 118 -3.31 9.67 -1.12
CA ILE A 118 -2.63 8.40 -1.36
C ILE A 118 -1.99 8.36 -2.75
N MET A 119 -0.82 7.72 -2.81
CA MET A 119 -0.11 7.35 -4.03
C MET A 119 0.48 5.95 -3.86
N GLY A 120 0.65 5.24 -4.96
CA GLY A 120 1.35 3.98 -5.04
C GLY A 120 2.67 4.08 -5.81
N VAL A 121 3.71 3.38 -5.36
CA VAL A 121 4.98 3.17 -6.10
C VAL A 121 5.29 1.68 -6.21
N GLY A 122 5.47 1.17 -7.43
CA GLY A 122 5.84 -0.23 -7.68
C GLY A 122 7.35 -0.46 -7.59
N ALA A 123 7.76 -1.69 -7.27
CA ALA A 123 9.17 -2.05 -7.13
C ALA A 123 9.97 -1.98 -8.45
N ASN A 124 9.30 -2.15 -9.59
CA ASN A 124 9.93 -2.16 -10.90
C ASN A 124 10.09 -0.74 -11.47
N ASP A 125 11.31 -0.43 -11.92
CA ASP A 125 11.64 0.85 -12.58
C ASP A 125 11.02 0.97 -13.97
N ASP A 126 10.94 -0.14 -14.71
CA ASP A 126 10.40 -0.25 -16.07
C ASP A 126 9.35 -1.37 -16.12
N PRO A 127 8.08 -1.08 -15.78
CA PRO A 127 7.04 -2.10 -15.79
C PRO A 127 6.62 -2.41 -17.24
N LYS A 128 6.09 -3.62 -17.48
CA LYS A 128 5.62 -4.05 -18.82
C LYS A 128 4.68 -3.01 -19.46
N ARG A 129 4.66 -2.93 -20.79
CA ARG A 129 3.82 -2.00 -21.57
C ARG A 129 2.38 -1.92 -21.02
N GLY A 130 1.93 -0.70 -20.72
CA GLY A 130 0.58 -0.43 -20.20
C GLY A 130 0.50 -0.23 -18.68
N LEU A 131 1.63 -0.32 -17.98
CA LEU A 131 1.73 -0.14 -16.53
C LEU A 131 2.52 1.11 -16.19
N THR A 132 2.23 1.73 -15.05
CA THR A 132 2.99 2.88 -14.56
C THR A 132 3.68 2.51 -13.26
N GLY A 133 4.99 2.71 -13.15
CA GLY A 133 5.71 2.38 -11.92
C GLY A 133 5.30 3.24 -10.70
N ILE A 134 4.46 4.26 -10.95
CA ILE A 134 3.88 5.18 -9.96
C ILE A 134 2.40 5.36 -10.31
N SER A 135 1.52 5.33 -9.32
CA SER A 135 0.09 5.60 -9.53
C SER A 135 -0.18 7.10 -9.65
N PRO A 136 -1.35 7.49 -10.20
CA PRO A 136 -1.89 8.82 -9.94
C PRO A 136 -2.04 9.08 -8.44
N VAL A 137 -1.83 10.33 -8.02
CA VAL A 137 -2.11 10.75 -6.65
C VAL A 137 -3.60 11.01 -6.51
N ILE A 138 -4.24 10.35 -5.54
CA ILE A 138 -5.64 10.59 -5.20
C ILE A 138 -5.67 11.42 -3.93
N LYS A 139 -6.33 12.58 -3.97
CA LYS A 139 -6.40 13.55 -2.87
C LYS A 139 -7.81 13.69 -2.34
N GLY A 140 -7.94 14.14 -1.09
CA GLY A 140 -9.23 14.56 -0.52
C GLY A 140 -10.23 13.43 -0.27
N ILE A 141 -9.76 12.20 -0.10
CA ILE A 141 -10.63 11.06 0.22
C ILE A 141 -11.11 11.22 1.66
N LYS A 142 -12.40 11.45 1.88
CA LYS A 142 -12.96 11.54 3.22
C LYS A 142 -13.07 10.15 3.84
N LEU A 143 -12.41 9.93 4.97
CA LEU A 143 -12.54 8.73 5.79
C LEU A 143 -13.63 8.97 6.83
N ASP A 144 -14.67 8.13 6.84
CA ASP A 144 -15.77 8.24 7.79
C ASP A 144 -15.28 7.91 9.21
N GLN A 145 -15.01 8.96 10.00
CA GLN A 145 -14.56 8.84 11.39
C GLN A 145 -15.69 8.40 12.33
N SER A 146 -16.96 8.63 11.95
CA SER A 146 -18.13 8.28 12.77
C SER A 146 -18.49 6.80 12.68
N ASN A 147 -18.13 6.16 11.56
CA ASN A 147 -18.30 4.73 11.32
C ASN A 147 -16.98 4.10 10.87
N PRO A 148 -16.15 3.59 11.82
CA PRO A 148 -14.84 3.03 11.51
C PRO A 148 -14.85 1.90 10.49
N LYS A 149 -15.94 1.11 10.43
CA LYS A 149 -16.11 0.02 9.44
C LYS A 149 -16.23 0.57 8.03
N GLU A 150 -17.00 1.62 7.83
CA GLU A 150 -17.11 2.27 6.53
C GLU A 150 -15.83 3.03 6.18
N GLY A 151 -15.22 3.73 7.15
CA GLY A 151 -13.92 4.37 6.97
C GLY A 151 -12.83 3.38 6.53
N ALA A 152 -12.80 2.17 7.10
CA ALA A 152 -11.88 1.09 6.73
C ALA A 152 -12.12 0.60 5.29
N LYS A 153 -13.38 0.44 4.88
CA LYS A 153 -13.73 0.08 3.48
C LYS A 153 -13.29 1.15 2.49
N ILE A 154 -13.49 2.43 2.81
CA ILE A 154 -13.04 3.55 1.98
C ILE A 154 -11.51 3.54 1.88
N PHE A 155 -10.81 3.31 3.00
CA PHE A 155 -9.35 3.20 3.03
C PHE A 155 -8.85 2.06 2.14
N GLU A 156 -9.42 0.86 2.28
CA GLU A 156 -9.07 -0.31 1.46
C GLU A 156 -9.32 -0.07 -0.03
N ARG A 157 -10.50 0.46 -0.40
CA ARG A 157 -10.81 0.82 -1.79
C ARG A 157 -9.83 1.84 -2.35
N SER A 158 -9.31 2.73 -1.51
CA SER A 158 -8.32 3.73 -1.91
C SER A 158 -6.97 3.08 -2.22
N LEU A 159 -6.51 2.13 -1.39
CA LEU A 159 -5.32 1.30 -1.67
C LEU A 159 -5.48 0.58 -3.01
N CYS A 160 -6.64 -0.03 -3.24
CA CYS A 160 -6.91 -0.75 -4.49
C CYS A 160 -6.93 0.17 -5.73
N ARG A 161 -7.44 1.40 -5.62
CA ARG A 161 -7.43 2.35 -6.75
C ARG A 161 -6.01 2.70 -7.18
N VAL A 162 -5.10 2.84 -6.24
CA VAL A 162 -3.69 3.15 -6.52
C VAL A 162 -2.84 1.91 -6.78
N SER A 163 -3.40 0.70 -6.65
CA SER A 163 -2.67 -0.56 -6.89
C SER A 163 -2.74 -1.05 -8.34
N LYS A 164 -3.74 -0.61 -9.13
CA LYS A 164 -3.86 -0.91 -10.57
C LYS A 164 -2.56 -0.74 -11.39
N PRO A 165 -1.75 0.31 -11.18
CA PRO A 165 -0.54 0.50 -11.96
C PRO A 165 0.63 -0.38 -11.51
N PHE A 166 0.52 -1.07 -10.37
CA PHE A 166 1.58 -1.96 -9.88
C PHE A 166 1.76 -3.23 -10.68
N ASN A 167 0.75 -3.68 -11.45
CA ASN A 167 0.64 -5.01 -12.08
C ASN A 167 1.89 -5.85 -11.87
N ILE A 168 1.87 -6.35 -10.63
CA ILE A 168 2.92 -7.07 -9.96
C ILE A 168 3.07 -8.33 -10.79
N GLY A 169 4.29 -8.64 -11.21
CA GLY A 169 4.55 -9.57 -12.31
C GLY A 169 3.79 -10.90 -12.20
N PHE A 170 2.65 -11.01 -12.87
CA PHE A 170 2.20 -12.24 -13.52
C PHE A 170 2.27 -12.01 -15.02
N GLY A 171 3.49 -11.95 -15.53
CA GLY A 171 3.69 -12.49 -16.85
C GLY A 171 4.95 -13.32 -16.83
N VAL A 172 4.74 -14.60 -16.53
CA VAL A 172 4.92 -15.58 -17.60
C VAL A 172 3.71 -15.50 -18.50
#